data_AF-A0A7I8MMQ4-F1
#
_entry.id   AF-A0A7I8MMQ4-F1
#
_cell.length_a   1.000
_cell.length_b   1.000
_cell.length_c   1.000
_cell.angle_alpha   90.00
_cell.angle_beta   90.00
_cell.angle_gamma   90.00
#
_symmetry.space_group_name_H-M   'P 1'
#
loop_
_entity.id
_entity.type
_entity.pdbx_description
1 polymer ?
#
loop_
_entity_poly.entity_id
_entity_poly.type
_entity_poly.pdbx_seq_one_letter_code
_entity_poly.pdbx_strand_id
1 'polypeptide(L)'
;MAKVFRPSTRESSILSKIESTREYARRMAINSIKDCIDGLSNAIATKLVETELVETTNKNGLEEQIVKCLDTLGHAEDFDVDYQIAPYRNLVTQPHVVSLYVTSFVIEKLINHRDIVDIYGSDEDIYVCINQQGRKFLP
;
A
#
# COMPACT_ATOMS: atom_id res chain seq x y z
N MET A 1 -8.11 -36.17 -7.30
CA MET A 1 -8.97 -35.64 -8.37
C MET A 1 -9.40 -34.24 -7.97
N ALA A 2 -8.96 -33.19 -8.66
CA ALA A 2 -9.47 -31.84 -8.44
C ALA A 2 -10.95 -31.81 -8.84
N LYS A 3 -11.83 -31.32 -7.96
CA LYS A 3 -13.24 -31.07 -8.31
C LYS A 3 -13.26 -30.05 -9.44
N VAL A 4 -13.61 -30.49 -10.64
CA VAL A 4 -13.76 -29.61 -11.81
C VAL A 4 -15.00 -28.75 -11.57
N PHE A 5 -14.79 -27.53 -11.08
CA PHE A 5 -15.84 -26.54 -10.90
C PHE A 5 -16.31 -26.13 -12.30
N ARG A 6 -17.58 -26.42 -12.63
CA ARG A 6 -18.23 -25.98 -13.87
C ARG A 6 -19.15 -24.83 -13.51
N PRO A 7 -18.67 -23.58 -13.43
CA PRO A 7 -19.52 -22.45 -13.11
C PRO A 7 -20.62 -22.33 -14.18
N SER A 8 -21.85 -22.11 -13.75
CA SER A 8 -22.94 -21.76 -14.67
C SER A 8 -22.63 -20.44 -15.39
N THR A 9 -23.21 -20.20 -16.57
CA THR A 9 -22.93 -18.99 -17.38
C THR A 9 -23.17 -17.68 -16.60
N ARG A 10 -24.05 -17.69 -15.60
CA ARG A 10 -24.28 -16.54 -14.70
C ARG A 10 -23.17 -16.37 -13.67
N GLU A 11 -22.69 -17.47 -13.07
CA GLU A 11 -21.60 -17.42 -12.09
C GLU A 11 -20.29 -16.98 -12.75
N SER A 12 -19.99 -17.47 -13.96
CA SER A 12 -18.80 -17.04 -14.69
C SER A 12 -18.86 -15.56 -15.08
N SER A 13 -20.02 -15.02 -15.46
CA SER A 13 -20.15 -13.58 -15.76
C SER A 13 -19.99 -12.71 -14.51
N ILE A 14 -20.51 -13.17 -13.36
CA ILE A 14 -20.37 -12.45 -12.09
C ILE A 14 -18.91 -12.46 -11.65
N LEU A 15 -18.24 -13.61 -11.70
CA LEU A 15 -16.82 -13.73 -11.35
C LEU A 15 -15.95 -12.83 -12.23
N SER A 16 -16.13 -12.88 -13.55
CA SER A 16 -15.41 -12.02 -14.49
C SER A 16 -15.64 -10.52 -14.22
N LYS A 17 -16.87 -10.15 -13.84
CA LYS A 17 -17.19 -8.75 -13.49
C LYS A 17 -16.53 -8.32 -12.18
N ILE A 18 -16.46 -9.19 -11.18
CA ILE A 18 -15.78 -8.92 -9.90
C ILE A 18 -14.28 -8.75 -10.13
N GLU A 19 -13.65 -9.64 -10.89
CA GLU A 19 -12.21 -9.58 -11.19
C GLU A 19 -11.85 -8.31 -11.97
N SER A 20 -12.59 -8.01 -13.04
CA SER A 20 -12.38 -6.78 -13.82
C SER A 20 -12.61 -5.51 -13.01
N THR A 21 -13.59 -5.49 -12.10
CA THR A 21 -13.82 -4.34 -11.21
C THR A 21 -12.68 -4.17 -10.21
N ARG A 22 -12.16 -5.26 -9.64
CA ARG A 22 -11.04 -5.22 -8.70
C ARG A 22 -9.76 -4.73 -9.37
N GLU A 23 -9.47 -5.25 -10.55
CA GLU A 23 -8.31 -4.83 -11.34
C GLU A 23 -8.42 -3.36 -11.76
N TYR A 24 -9.61 -2.93 -12.18
CA TYR A 24 -9.88 -1.53 -12.49
C TYR A 24 -9.67 -0.61 -11.28
N ALA A 25 -10.20 -1.00 -10.11
CA ALA A 25 -10.02 -0.25 -8.87
C ALA A 25 -8.53 -0.13 -8.48
N ARG A 26 -7.76 -1.23 -8.62
CA ARG A 26 -6.32 -1.22 -8.38
C ARG A 26 -5.60 -0.22 -9.29
N ARG A 27 -5.87 -0.25 -10.60
CA ARG A 27 -5.24 0.68 -11.55
C ARG A 27 -5.63 2.12 -11.29
N MET A 28 -6.90 2.37 -10.95
CA MET A 28 -7.36 3.70 -10.59
C MET A 28 -6.67 4.23 -9.34
N ALA A 29 -6.54 3.39 -8.31
CA ALA A 29 -5.81 3.75 -7.10
C ALA A 29 -4.36 4.14 -7.40
N ILE A 30 -3.62 3.32 -8.16
CA ILE A 30 -2.21 3.61 -8.52
C ILE A 30 -2.10 4.90 -9.35
N ASN A 31 -2.99 5.09 -10.33
CA ASN A 31 -2.97 6.30 -11.16
C ASN A 31 -3.28 7.57 -10.35
N SER A 32 -4.20 7.48 -9.39
CA SER A 32 -4.59 8.62 -8.55
C SER A 32 -3.50 9.11 -7.59
N ILE A 33 -2.46 8.29 -7.33
CA ILE A 33 -1.32 8.69 -6.49
C ILE A 33 -0.61 9.91 -7.07
N LYS A 34 -0.48 9.99 -8.40
CA LYS A 34 0.26 11.07 -9.08
C LYS A 34 -0.33 12.45 -8.79
N ASP A 35 -1.64 12.51 -8.57
CA ASP A 35 -2.35 13.77 -8.29
C ASP A 35 -2.28 14.19 -6.82
N CYS A 36 -1.96 13.27 -5.91
CA CYS A 36 -2.00 13.50 -4.46
C CYS A 36 -0.72 13.12 -3.72
N ILE A 37 0.40 12.93 -4.42
CA ILE A 37 1.65 12.38 -3.87
C ILE A 37 2.20 13.21 -2.69
N ASP A 38 2.25 14.54 -2.82
CA ASP A 38 2.77 15.43 -1.79
C ASP A 38 1.83 15.48 -0.56
N GLY A 39 0.52 15.51 -0.80
CA GLY A 39 -0.47 15.53 0.28
C GLY A 39 -0.51 14.22 1.05
N LEU A 40 -0.46 13.09 0.33
CA LEU A 40 -0.49 11.75 0.90
C LEU A 40 0.79 11.44 1.68
N SER A 41 1.97 11.76 1.12
CA SER A 41 3.26 11.52 1.76
C SER A 41 3.40 12.30 3.07
N ASN A 42 3.09 13.59 3.07
CA ASN A 42 3.11 14.41 4.28
C ASN A 42 2.10 13.92 5.33
N ALA A 43 0.89 13.54 4.90
CA ALA A 43 -0.12 13.00 5.81
C ALA A 43 0.32 11.68 6.46
N ILE A 44 0.93 10.78 5.68
CA ILE A 44 1.47 9.51 6.18
C ILE A 44 2.66 9.78 7.12
N ALA A 45 3.64 10.58 6.70
CA ALA A 45 4.82 10.90 7.51
C ALA A 45 4.43 11.53 8.85
N THR A 46 3.52 12.50 8.82
CA THR A 46 2.99 13.13 10.03
C THR A 46 2.29 12.12 10.92
N LYS A 47 1.43 11.25 10.35
CA LYS A 47 0.68 10.29 11.15
C LYS A 47 1.57 9.23 11.78
N LEU A 48 2.55 8.70 11.05
CA LEU A 48 3.49 7.68 11.56
C LEU A 48 4.30 8.20 12.76
N VAL A 49 4.73 9.46 12.71
CA VAL A 49 5.45 10.11 13.82
C VAL A 49 4.51 10.43 14.98
N GLU A 50 3.30 10.93 14.71
CA GLU A 50 2.30 11.21 15.75
C GLU A 50 1.86 9.96 16.53
N THR A 51 1.78 8.81 15.87
CA THR A 51 1.41 7.54 16.49
C THR A 51 2.59 6.82 17.14
N GLU A 52 3.78 7.43 17.13
CA GLU A 52 5.02 6.85 17.66
C GLU A 52 5.37 5.48 17.03
N LEU A 53 4.90 5.23 15.79
CA LEU A 53 5.19 4.01 15.04
C LEU A 53 6.55 4.09 14.34
N VAL A 54 7.01 5.31 14.03
CA VAL A 54 8.32 5.54 13.42
C VAL A 54 9.03 6.64 14.20
N GLU A 55 10.18 6.29 14.76
CA GLU A 55 11.08 7.25 15.39
C GLU A 55 12.11 7.71 14.36
N THR A 56 12.11 9.01 14.06
CA THR A 56 13.01 9.60 13.07
C THR A 56 13.71 10.82 13.64
N THR A 57 14.97 10.99 13.24
CA THR A 57 15.76 12.20 13.51
C THR A 57 15.35 13.37 12.62
N ASN A 58 14.75 13.10 11.46
CA ASN A 58 14.38 14.11 10.48
C ASN A 58 13.07 13.77 9.76
N LYS A 59 12.00 14.48 10.13
CA LYS A 59 10.68 14.34 9.51
C LYS A 59 10.69 14.60 7.99
N ASN A 60 11.45 15.60 7.53
CA ASN A 60 11.49 15.95 6.11
C ASN A 60 12.14 14.81 5.30
N GLY A 61 13.16 14.15 5.87
CA GLY A 61 13.79 12.98 5.26
C GLY A 61 12.81 11.81 5.11
N LEU A 62 11.98 11.57 6.14
CA LEU A 62 10.92 10.55 6.08
C LEU A 62 9.89 10.87 4.97
N GLU A 63 9.44 12.11 4.88
CA GLU A 63 8.50 12.55 3.85
C GLU A 63 9.07 12.35 2.44
N GLU A 64 10.32 12.78 2.19
CA GLU A 64 10.99 12.58 0.90
C GLU A 64 11.11 11.09 0.52
N GLN A 65 11.37 10.21 1.49
CA GLN A 65 11.44 8.77 1.23
C GLN A 65 10.08 8.19 0.85
N ILE A 66 9.00 8.66 1.49
CA ILE A 66 7.64 8.25 1.13
C ILE A 66 7.25 8.79 -0.25
N VAL A 67 7.62 10.03 -0.59
CA VAL A 67 7.42 10.59 -1.94
C VAL A 67 8.14 9.72 -2.99
N LYS A 68 9.42 9.39 -2.77
CA LYS A 68 10.17 8.51 -3.69
C LYS A 68 9.54 7.13 -3.83
N CYS A 69 9.03 6.57 -2.75
CA CYS A 69 8.32 5.30 -2.75
C CYS A 69 7.05 5.37 -3.62
N LEU A 70 6.22 6.40 -3.41
CA LEU A 70 4.99 6.61 -4.18
C LEU A 70 5.26 6.91 -5.65
N ASP A 71 6.32 7.66 -5.96
CA ASP A 71 6.73 7.93 -7.34
C ASP A 71 7.21 6.64 -8.04
N THR A 72 7.98 5.82 -7.32
CA THR A 72 8.39 4.49 -7.82
C THR A 72 7.17 3.61 -8.07
N LEU A 73 6.18 3.60 -7.17
CA LEU A 73 4.93 2.86 -7.34
C LEU A 73 4.14 3.32 -8.58
N GLY A 74 4.16 4.62 -8.89
CA GLY A 74 3.49 5.18 -10.06
C GLY A 74 4.13 4.81 -11.41
N HIS A 75 5.36 4.26 -11.39
CA HIS A 75 6.11 3.81 -12.56
C HIS A 75 6.38 2.30 -12.57
N ALA A 76 6.16 1.62 -11.46
CA ALA A 76 6.41 0.18 -11.30
C ALA A 76 5.44 -0.66 -12.14
N GLU A 77 5.93 -1.81 -12.60
CA GLU A 77 5.09 -2.79 -13.27
C GLU A 77 4.23 -3.54 -12.25
N ASP A 78 3.06 -4.04 -12.67
CA ASP A 78 2.15 -4.78 -11.79
C ASP A 78 2.83 -5.97 -11.10
N PHE A 79 3.75 -6.63 -11.80
CA PHE A 79 4.53 -7.74 -11.27
C PHE A 79 5.44 -7.31 -10.12
N ASP A 80 6.15 -6.18 -10.25
CA ASP A 80 7.06 -5.68 -9.22
C ASP A 80 6.29 -5.29 -7.96
N VAL A 81 5.14 -4.63 -8.15
CA VAL A 81 4.22 -4.28 -7.05
C VAL A 81 3.76 -5.56 -6.34
N ASP A 82 3.32 -6.57 -7.09
CA ASP A 82 2.83 -7.83 -6.53
C ASP A 82 3.93 -8.65 -5.84
N TYR A 83 5.16 -8.59 -6.37
CA TYR A 83 6.32 -9.23 -5.78
C TYR A 83 6.67 -8.59 -4.43
N GLN A 84 6.67 -7.25 -4.37
CA GLN A 84 7.01 -6.52 -3.15
C GLN A 84 5.95 -6.68 -2.05
N ILE A 85 4.66 -6.68 -2.39
CA ILE A 85 3.59 -6.91 -1.40
C ILE A 85 3.41 -8.38 -1.03
N ALA A 86 4.08 -9.32 -1.72
CA ALA A 86 3.88 -10.75 -1.56
C ALA A 86 3.94 -11.24 -0.09
N PRO A 87 4.88 -10.77 0.77
CA PRO A 87 4.96 -11.20 2.16
C PRO A 87 3.76 -10.74 3.01
N TYR A 88 3.16 -9.60 2.66
CA TYR A 88 2.13 -8.92 3.46
C TYR A 88 0.71 -9.13 2.93
N ARG A 89 0.51 -9.97 1.90
CA ARG A 89 -0.81 -10.21 1.28
C ARG A 89 -1.87 -10.73 2.25
N ASN A 90 -1.46 -11.44 3.31
CA ASN A 90 -2.36 -12.02 4.31
C ASN A 90 -2.52 -11.14 5.55
N LEU A 91 -1.95 -9.93 5.56
CA LEU A 91 -2.01 -9.03 6.71
C LEU A 91 -3.45 -8.61 7.04
N VAL A 92 -4.27 -8.35 6.02
CA VAL A 92 -5.67 -7.93 6.17
C VAL A 92 -6.54 -8.62 5.12
N THR A 93 -7.81 -8.91 5.44
CA THR A 93 -8.74 -9.63 4.56
C THR A 93 -9.04 -8.91 3.24
N GLN A 94 -9.07 -7.57 3.24
CA GLN A 94 -9.31 -6.74 2.07
C GLN A 94 -8.32 -5.57 2.06
N PRO A 95 -7.09 -5.82 1.60
CA PRO A 95 -6.07 -4.79 1.62
C PRO A 95 -6.18 -3.83 0.44
N HIS A 96 -5.87 -2.57 0.69
CA HIS A 96 -5.67 -1.58 -0.37
C HIS A 96 -4.24 -1.69 -0.90
N VAL A 97 -4.07 -1.80 -2.23
CA VAL A 97 -2.77 -2.11 -2.87
C VAL A 97 -1.72 -1.07 -2.52
N VAL A 98 -2.08 0.22 -2.59
CA VAL A 98 -1.16 1.33 -2.28
C VAL A 98 -0.73 1.29 -0.81
N SER A 99 -1.66 1.01 0.10
CA SER A 99 -1.38 0.99 1.53
C SER A 99 -0.50 -0.19 1.91
N LEU A 100 -0.72 -1.38 1.30
CA LEU A 100 0.16 -2.53 1.46
C LEU A 100 1.56 -2.24 0.92
N TYR A 101 1.65 -1.60 -0.25
CA TYR A 101 2.93 -1.28 -0.85
C TYR A 101 3.75 -0.34 0.04
N VAL A 102 3.14 0.74 0.52
CA VAL A 102 3.82 1.67 1.45
C VAL A 102 4.18 0.96 2.76
N THR A 103 3.31 0.07 3.28
CA THR A 103 3.62 -0.72 4.49
C THR A 103 4.85 -1.61 4.28
N SER A 104 4.92 -2.32 3.15
CA SER A 104 6.09 -3.14 2.80
C SER A 104 7.37 -2.30 2.70
N PHE A 105 7.28 -1.08 2.16
CA PHE A 105 8.41 -0.16 2.07
C PHE A 105 8.87 0.31 3.45
N VAL A 106 7.94 0.65 4.34
CA VAL A 106 8.24 1.07 5.72
C VAL A 106 8.97 -0.06 6.46
N ILE A 107 8.49 -1.30 6.36
CA ILE A 107 9.07 -2.42 7.11
C ILE A 107 10.43 -2.83 6.51
N GLU A 108 10.58 -2.90 5.19
CA GLU A 108 11.79 -3.47 4.57
C GLU A 108 12.86 -2.45 4.22
N LYS A 109 12.47 -1.26 3.76
CA LYS A 109 13.39 -0.27 3.19
C LYS A 109 13.67 0.86 4.17
N LEU A 110 12.63 1.36 4.83
CA LEU A 110 12.74 2.51 5.71
C LEU A 110 13.59 2.21 6.95
N ILE A 111 13.54 0.98 7.47
CA ILE A 111 14.36 0.55 8.61
C ILE A 111 15.87 0.70 8.37
N ASN A 112 16.32 0.67 7.11
CA ASN A 112 17.73 0.78 6.75
C ASN A 112 18.17 2.23 6.47
N HIS A 113 17.26 3.20 6.57
CA HIS A 113 17.55 4.59 6.26
C HIS A 113 18.23 5.30 7.43
N ARG A 114 19.26 6.10 7.16
CA ARG A 114 20.07 6.81 8.17
C ARG A 114 19.24 7.69 9.12
N ASP A 115 18.19 8.29 8.60
CA ASP A 115 17.36 9.24 9.36
C ASP A 115 16.36 8.55 10.29
N ILE A 116 16.24 7.22 10.21
CA ILE A 116 15.31 6.42 10.99
C ILE A 116 16.07 5.81 12.16
N VAL A 117 15.54 6.04 13.36
CA VAL A 117 16.11 5.52 14.60
C VAL A 117 15.58 4.11 14.83
N ASP A 118 14.25 3.96 14.83
CA ASP A 118 13.58 2.67 14.98
C ASP A 118 12.14 2.70 14.44
N ILE A 119 11.57 1.52 14.21
CA ILE A 119 10.18 1.32 13.80
C ILE A 119 9.49 0.44 14.84
N TYR A 120 8.39 0.93 15.40
CA TYR A 120 7.63 0.29 16.46
C TYR A 120 6.23 -0.12 16.00
N GLY A 121 5.63 -1.04 16.76
CA GLY A 121 4.27 -1.54 16.52
C GLY A 121 4.22 -2.81 15.67
N SER A 122 3.01 -3.32 15.45
CA SER A 122 2.79 -4.49 14.60
C SER A 122 2.65 -4.06 13.14
N ASP A 123 2.94 -4.97 12.21
CA ASP A 123 2.72 -4.75 10.77
C ASP A 123 1.27 -4.30 10.48
N GLU A 124 0.30 -4.84 11.22
CA GLU A 124 -1.11 -4.45 11.16
C GLU A 124 -1.35 -3.00 11.60
N ASP A 125 -0.69 -2.54 12.65
CA ASP A 125 -0.83 -1.17 13.18
C ASP A 125 -0.30 -0.15 12.17
N ILE A 126 0.87 -0.44 11.58
CA ILE A 126 1.48 0.37 10.52
C ILE A 126 0.55 0.44 9.32
N TYR A 127 0.01 -0.69 8.88
CA TYR A 127 -0.94 -0.74 7.77
C TYR A 127 -2.21 0.07 8.06
N VAL A 128 -2.81 -0.09 9.24
CA VAL A 128 -4.04 0.63 9.61
C VAL A 128 -3.78 2.14 9.62
N CYS A 129 -2.65 2.57 10.17
CA CYS A 129 -2.27 3.99 10.21
C CYS A 129 -2.14 4.59 8.80
N ILE A 130 -1.45 3.88 7.90
CA ILE A 130 -1.28 4.29 6.50
C ILE A 130 -2.61 4.28 5.75
N ASN A 131 -3.40 3.22 5.89
CA ASN A 131 -4.69 3.06 5.21
C ASN A 131 -5.71 4.13 5.64
N GLN A 132 -5.69 4.55 6.90
CA GLN A 132 -6.51 5.68 7.38
C GLN A 132 -6.18 6.99 6.66
N GLN A 133 -4.91 7.25 6.33
CA GLN A 133 -4.54 8.41 5.53
C GLN A 133 -4.83 8.19 4.05
N GLY A 134 -4.53 7.00 3.51
CA GLY A 134 -4.81 6.61 2.13
C GLY A 134 -6.27 6.83 1.75
N ARG A 135 -7.22 6.41 2.60
CA ARG A 135 -8.67 6.59 2.35
C ARG A 135 -9.15 8.04 2.26
N LYS A 136 -8.35 9.02 2.71
CA LYS A 136 -8.70 10.45 2.59
C LYS A 136 -8.40 11.00 1.21
N PHE A 137 -7.43 10.41 0.51
CA PHE A 137 -6.90 10.91 -0.76
C PHE A 137 -7.20 9.97 -1.93
N LEU A 138 -7.35 8.67 -1.66
CA LEU A 138 -7.54 7.62 -2.67
C LEU A 138 -9.01 7.15 -2.66
N PRO A 139 -9.59 6.89 -3.84
CA PRO A 139 -10.98 6.45 -4.00
C PRO A 139 -11.25 5.02 -3.52
#